data_AF-A0A5A9GCQ5-F1
#
_entry.id   AF-A0A5A9GCQ5-F1
#
_cell.length_a   1.000
_cell.length_b   1.000
_cell.length_c   1.000
_cell.angle_alpha   90.00
_cell.angle_beta   90.00
_cell.angle_gamma   90.00
#
_symmetry.space_group_name_H-M   'P 1'
#
loop_
_entity.id
_entity.type
_entity.pdbx_description
1 polymer ?
#
loop_
_entity_poly.entity_id
_entity_poly.type
_entity_poly.pdbx_seq_one_letter_code
_entity_poly.pdbx_strand_id
1 'polypeptide(L)'
;MNLVLTAQDWRDIFPKAPDTIIKAFVDDASYLDEAGITATATRLAYALANVEHECDGYSIKNLTENINYTPQCMAEFWPKRFKSAEDVIEKYGTAPGWQKKAFDRIYGDRMGNRPNSNDGSTYIGRGGPQITGRDGYEQVGKRCGLDLVGQPDLATEHKY
;
A
#
# COMPACT_ATOMS: atom_id res chain seq x y z
N MET A 1 27.84 13.36 -5.78
CA MET A 1 28.13 12.62 -4.53
C MET A 1 26.79 12.34 -3.90
N ASN A 2 26.44 11.08 -3.67
CA ASN A 2 25.16 10.72 -3.07
C ASN A 2 25.21 10.99 -1.56
N LEU A 3 24.04 11.29 -0.99
CA LEU A 3 23.88 11.39 0.45
C LEU A 3 24.07 10.00 1.09
N VAL A 4 24.85 9.95 2.17
CA VAL A 4 25.04 8.74 2.97
C VAL A 4 24.27 8.91 4.27
N LEU A 5 23.24 8.10 4.45
CA LEU A 5 22.35 8.15 5.61
C LEU A 5 22.66 6.98 6.55
N THR A 6 22.77 7.29 7.84
CA THR A 6 22.96 6.32 8.89
C THR A 6 21.62 5.75 9.37
N ALA A 7 21.67 4.67 10.15
CA ALA A 7 20.47 4.16 10.83
C ALA A 7 19.82 5.21 11.75
N GLN A 8 20.59 6.14 12.32
CA GLN A 8 20.02 7.21 13.15
C GLN A 8 19.29 8.24 12.29
N ASP A 9 19.84 8.64 11.14
CA ASP A 9 19.17 9.57 10.23
C ASP A 9 17.81 9.02 9.78
N TRP A 10 17.73 7.73 9.46
CA TRP A 10 16.47 7.08 9.11
C TRP A 10 15.46 7.03 10.26
N ARG A 11 15.92 6.85 11.51
CA ARG A 11 15.05 6.92 12.70
C ARG A 11 14.54 8.33 12.94
N ASP A 12 15.36 9.34 12.68
CA ASP A 12 14.95 10.74 12.83
C ASP A 12 13.92 11.13 11.76
N ILE A 13 14.04 10.58 10.55
CA ILE A 13 13.08 10.80 9.45
C ILE A 13 11.77 10.02 9.68
N PHE A 14 11.85 8.74 10.07
CA PHE A 14 10.70 7.86 10.29
C PHE A 14 10.67 7.31 11.72
N PRO A 15 10.32 8.14 12.73
CA PRO A 15 10.45 7.78 14.14
C PRO A 15 9.49 6.66 14.59
N LYS A 16 8.44 6.38 13.81
CA LYS A 16 7.48 5.30 14.07
C LYS A 16 7.79 4.01 13.31
N ALA A 17 8.75 4.02 12.39
CA ALA A 17 9.02 2.88 11.54
C ALA A 17 9.59 1.70 12.37
N PRO A 18 9.20 0.46 12.07
CA PRO A 18 9.81 -0.72 12.67
C PRO A 18 11.33 -0.78 12.42
N ASP A 19 12.10 -1.31 13.37
CA ASP A 19 13.56 -1.47 13.21
C ASP A 19 13.93 -2.30 11.96
N THR A 20 13.05 -3.21 11.53
CA THR A 20 13.24 -4.00 10.31
C THR A 20 13.12 -3.16 9.04
N ILE A 21 12.29 -2.10 9.02
CA ILE A 21 12.25 -1.12 7.92
C ILE A 21 13.51 -0.26 7.93
N ILE A 22 13.92 0.24 9.11
CA ILE A 22 15.16 1.01 9.25
C ILE A 22 16.36 0.20 8.78
N LYS A 23 16.40 -1.09 9.13
CA LYS A 23 17.44 -2.00 8.67
C LYS A 23 17.44 -2.16 7.15
N ALA A 24 16.28 -2.31 6.51
CA ALA A 24 16.19 -2.41 5.05
C ALA A 24 16.73 -1.15 4.35
N PHE A 25 16.39 0.05 4.84
CA PHE A 25 16.93 1.29 4.31
C PHE A 25 18.47 1.40 4.39
N VAL A 26 19.06 0.79 5.42
CA VAL A 26 20.52 0.77 5.62
C VAL A 26 21.18 -0.31 4.76
N ASP A 27 20.62 -1.53 4.77
CA ASP A 27 21.18 -2.68 4.06
C ASP A 27 21.10 -2.50 2.53
N ASP A 28 20.02 -1.89 2.04
CA ASP A 28 19.69 -1.78 0.62
C ASP A 28 19.73 -0.32 0.11
N ALA A 29 20.54 0.53 0.73
CA ALA A 29 20.67 1.96 0.39
C ALA A 29 21.02 2.22 -1.10
N SER A 30 21.66 1.26 -1.77
CA SER A 30 22.04 1.37 -3.19
C SER A 30 20.84 1.55 -4.13
N TYR A 31 19.65 1.03 -3.79
CA TYR A 31 18.48 1.24 -4.65
C TYR A 31 18.05 2.70 -4.70
N LEU A 32 18.18 3.44 -3.60
CA LEU A 32 17.88 4.87 -3.57
C LEU A 32 18.93 5.67 -4.36
N ASP A 33 20.19 5.23 -4.31
CA ASP A 33 21.28 5.80 -5.10
C ASP A 33 21.09 5.59 -6.60
N GLU A 34 20.77 4.36 -7.02
CA GLU A 34 20.52 3.99 -8.41
C GLU A 34 19.28 4.70 -8.98
N ALA A 35 18.24 4.90 -8.15
CA ALA A 35 17.08 5.71 -8.50
C ALA A 35 17.36 7.23 -8.49
N GLY A 36 18.56 7.64 -8.07
CA GLY A 36 18.97 9.03 -7.93
C GLY A 36 18.20 9.79 -6.85
N ILE A 37 17.59 9.11 -5.89
CA ILE A 37 16.82 9.72 -4.79
C ILE A 37 17.78 10.44 -3.82
N THR A 38 18.93 9.85 -3.54
CA THR A 38 19.98 10.41 -2.67
C THR A 38 20.90 11.41 -3.37
N ALA A 39 20.67 11.71 -4.65
CA ALA A 39 21.51 12.62 -5.42
C ALA A 39 21.48 14.06 -4.88
N THR A 40 20.35 14.48 -4.29
CA THR A 40 20.20 15.77 -3.59
C THR A 40 19.27 15.64 -2.39
N ALA A 41 19.45 16.50 -1.39
CA ALA A 41 18.57 16.56 -0.22
C ALA A 41 17.10 16.83 -0.61
N THR A 42 16.86 17.64 -1.64
CA THR A 42 15.51 17.94 -2.13
C THR A 42 14.82 16.72 -2.72
N ARG A 43 15.53 15.90 -3.51
CA ARG A 43 14.95 14.69 -4.11
C ARG A 43 14.62 13.66 -3.04
N LEU A 44 15.53 13.47 -2.07
CA LEU A 44 15.31 12.63 -0.91
C LEU A 44 14.09 13.11 -0.13
N ALA A 45 14.05 14.37 0.29
CA ALA A 45 12.94 14.93 1.05
C ALA A 45 11.60 14.80 0.32
N TYR A 46 11.56 15.04 -0.99
CA TYR A 46 10.33 14.92 -1.76
C TYR A 46 9.86 13.46 -1.86
N ALA A 47 10.76 12.52 -2.13
CA ALA A 47 10.42 11.09 -2.17
C ALA A 47 9.91 10.59 -0.81
N LEU A 48 10.62 10.92 0.27
CA LEU A 48 10.29 10.46 1.61
C LEU A 48 9.03 11.12 2.18
N ALA A 49 8.74 12.38 1.82
CA ALA A 49 7.50 13.04 2.23
C ALA A 49 6.26 12.38 1.60
N ASN A 50 6.35 11.92 0.36
CA ASN A 50 5.25 11.16 -0.25
C ASN A 50 5.08 9.80 0.45
N VAL A 51 6.17 9.09 0.72
CA VAL A 51 6.10 7.82 1.47
C VAL A 51 5.53 8.03 2.86
N GLU A 52 5.96 9.08 3.57
CA GLU A 52 5.41 9.42 4.89
C GLU A 52 3.89 9.61 4.83
N HIS A 53 3.41 10.39 3.86
CA HIS A 53 2.00 10.66 3.68
C HIS A 53 1.18 9.40 3.36
N GLU A 54 1.70 8.55 2.46
CA GLU A 54 0.98 7.35 1.99
C GLU A 54 0.96 6.22 3.04
N CYS A 55 1.97 6.12 3.91
CA CYS A 55 2.07 5.02 4.89
C CYS A 55 2.22 5.43 6.37
N ASP A 56 1.92 6.68 6.72
CA ASP A 56 2.15 7.30 8.05
C ASP A 56 3.55 6.99 8.59
N GLY A 57 4.56 7.13 7.73
CA GLY A 57 5.96 6.83 8.05
C GLY A 57 6.19 5.38 8.46
N TYR A 58 5.60 4.43 7.72
CA TYR A 58 5.65 2.99 7.95
C TYR A 58 4.97 2.51 9.23
N SER A 59 4.05 3.29 9.80
CA SER A 59 3.29 2.91 11.00
C SER A 59 2.06 2.04 10.68
N ILE A 60 1.60 2.03 9.42
CA ILE A 60 0.45 1.24 8.99
C ILE A 60 0.73 -0.24 9.27
N LYS A 61 -0.20 -0.90 9.96
CA LYS A 61 -0.12 -2.32 10.30
C LYS A 61 0.07 -3.16 9.03
N ASN A 62 1.15 -3.95 9.00
CA ASN A 62 1.54 -4.79 7.87
C ASN A 62 1.63 -4.02 6.53
N LEU A 63 1.83 -2.69 6.57
CA LEU A 63 1.83 -1.81 5.39
C LEU A 63 0.66 -2.07 4.43
N THR A 64 -0.49 -2.50 4.95
CA THR A 64 -1.64 -2.93 4.15
C THR A 64 -2.83 -2.03 4.46
N GLU A 65 -3.54 -1.58 3.43
CA GLU A 65 -4.76 -0.80 3.64
C GLU A 65 -5.80 -1.61 4.44
N ASN A 66 -6.52 -0.92 5.33
CA ASN A 66 -7.54 -1.58 6.12
C ASN A 66 -8.85 -1.67 5.36
N ILE A 67 -9.26 -2.89 4.98
CA ILE A 67 -10.56 -3.13 4.32
C ILE A 67 -11.67 -3.57 5.28
N ASN A 68 -11.40 -3.65 6.59
CA ASN A 68 -12.35 -4.13 7.60
C ASN A 68 -13.34 -3.06 8.04
N TYR A 69 -14.05 -2.46 7.08
CA TYR A 69 -15.08 -1.47 7.37
C TYR A 69 -16.34 -2.11 7.94
N THR A 70 -17.02 -1.38 8.82
CA THR A 70 -18.40 -1.68 9.21
C THR A 70 -19.36 -1.28 8.08
N PRO A 71 -20.59 -1.84 8.04
CA PRO A 71 -21.60 -1.42 7.07
C PRO A 71 -21.89 0.09 7.13
N GLN A 72 -21.90 0.66 8.34
CA GLN A 72 -22.08 2.08 8.57
C GLN A 72 -20.96 2.90 7.91
N CYS A 73 -19.70 2.58 8.20
CA CYS A 73 -18.57 3.29 7.61
C CYS A 73 -18.56 3.15 6.08
N MET A 74 -18.92 1.98 5.54
CA MET A 74 -19.00 1.83 4.07
C MET A 74 -20.03 2.76 3.45
N ALA A 75 -21.21 2.90 4.06
CA ALA A 75 -22.24 3.83 3.58
C ALA A 75 -21.77 5.30 3.62
N GLU A 76 -20.99 5.67 4.65
CA GLU A 76 -20.43 7.02 4.80
C GLU A 76 -19.31 7.31 3.79
N PHE A 77 -18.40 6.37 3.53
CA PHE A 77 -17.28 6.56 2.60
C PHE A 77 -17.67 6.38 1.12
N TRP A 78 -18.68 5.54 0.83
CA TRP A 78 -19.16 5.31 -0.54
C TRP A 78 -20.66 5.58 -0.71
N PRO A 79 -21.15 6.81 -0.43
CA PRO A 79 -22.58 7.15 -0.43
C PRO A 79 -23.23 7.03 -1.81
N LYS A 80 -22.43 7.09 -2.89
CA LYS A 80 -22.90 6.86 -4.26
C LYS A 80 -23.14 5.37 -4.57
N ARG A 81 -22.56 4.46 -3.80
CA ARG A 81 -22.67 3.00 -3.99
C ARG A 81 -23.61 2.35 -2.98
N PHE A 82 -23.66 2.92 -1.77
CA PHE A 82 -24.40 2.40 -0.64
C PHE A 82 -25.27 3.50 -0.05
N LYS A 83 -26.58 3.24 0.03
CA LYS A 83 -27.54 4.25 0.51
C LYS A 83 -27.59 4.31 2.04
N SER A 84 -27.33 3.19 2.70
CA SER A 84 -27.34 3.05 4.16
C SER A 84 -26.56 1.80 4.57
N ALA A 85 -26.37 1.60 5.87
CA ALA A 85 -25.77 0.38 6.41
C ALA A 85 -26.61 -0.87 6.05
N GLU A 86 -27.93 -0.75 6.05
CA GLU A 86 -28.86 -1.83 5.69
C GLU A 86 -28.68 -2.25 4.22
N ASP A 87 -28.48 -1.31 3.30
CA ASP A 87 -28.18 -1.60 1.89
C ASP A 87 -26.86 -2.38 1.72
N VAL A 88 -25.85 -2.08 2.54
CA VAL A 88 -24.59 -2.84 2.55
C VAL A 88 -24.83 -4.27 3.05
N ILE A 89 -25.58 -4.42 4.16
CA ILE A 89 -25.91 -5.72 4.75
C ILE A 89 -26.76 -6.56 3.80
N GLU A 90 -27.74 -5.97 3.12
CA GLU A 90 -28.58 -6.66 2.13
C GLU A 90 -27.74 -7.20 0.96
N LYS A 91 -26.79 -6.41 0.47
CA LYS A 91 -25.93 -6.78 -0.67
C LYS A 91 -24.87 -7.82 -0.34
N TYR A 92 -24.23 -7.75 0.82
CA TYR A 92 -23.04 -8.54 1.12
C TYR A 92 -23.14 -9.40 2.39
N GLY A 93 -24.14 -9.17 3.23
CA GLY A 93 -24.31 -9.81 4.53
C GLY A 93 -23.32 -9.31 5.58
N THR A 94 -23.25 -10.06 6.69
CA THR A 94 -22.38 -9.76 7.84
C THR A 94 -21.42 -10.90 8.20
N ALA A 95 -21.41 -11.97 7.39
CA ALA A 95 -20.53 -13.11 7.61
C ALA A 95 -19.05 -12.71 7.50
N PRO A 96 -18.12 -13.34 8.24
CA PRO A 96 -16.69 -13.01 8.18
C PRO A 96 -16.16 -12.97 6.73
N GLY A 97 -15.49 -11.87 6.39
CA GLY A 97 -14.93 -11.65 5.05
C GLY A 97 -15.89 -11.07 4.01
N TRP A 98 -17.11 -10.68 4.38
CA TRP A 98 -18.06 -10.00 3.48
C TRP A 98 -17.47 -8.75 2.82
N GLN A 99 -16.55 -8.06 3.50
CA GLN A 99 -15.89 -6.85 3.00
C GLN A 99 -15.10 -7.11 1.71
N LYS A 100 -14.53 -8.31 1.52
CA LYS A 100 -13.82 -8.66 0.29
C LYS A 100 -14.74 -8.53 -0.92
N LYS A 101 -15.97 -9.04 -0.82
CA LYS A 101 -16.99 -8.93 -1.87
C LYS A 101 -17.37 -7.48 -2.15
N ALA A 102 -17.45 -6.65 -1.10
CA ALA A 102 -17.71 -5.23 -1.26
C ALA A 102 -16.55 -4.53 -1.99
N PHE A 103 -15.30 -4.82 -1.62
CA PHE A 103 -14.12 -4.27 -2.29
C PHE A 103 -13.97 -4.75 -3.73
N ASP A 104 -14.26 -6.01 -4.01
CA ASP A 104 -14.33 -6.55 -5.38
C ASP A 104 -15.35 -5.78 -6.23
N ARG A 105 -16.46 -5.33 -5.64
CA ARG A 105 -17.46 -4.49 -6.32
C ARG A 105 -17.07 -3.02 -6.42
N ILE A 106 -16.35 -2.48 -5.43
CA ILE A 106 -15.92 -1.06 -5.41
C ILE A 106 -14.76 -0.83 -6.39
N TYR A 107 -13.81 -1.77 -6.44
CA TYR A 107 -12.54 -1.65 -7.16
C TYR A 107 -12.40 -2.58 -8.36
N GLY A 108 -13.34 -3.49 -8.61
CA GLY A 108 -13.40 -4.22 -9.86
C GLY A 108 -13.52 -3.27 -11.06
N ASP A 109 -12.91 -3.65 -12.19
CA ASP A 109 -12.89 -2.87 -13.44
C ASP A 109 -12.17 -1.51 -13.31
N ARG A 110 -11.25 -1.38 -12.35
CA ARG A 110 -10.40 -0.19 -12.14
C ARG A 110 -8.95 -0.59 -12.05
N MET A 111 -8.03 0.23 -12.58
CA MET A 111 -6.59 0.05 -12.42
C MET A 111 -6.12 -1.36 -12.82
N GLY A 112 -6.66 -1.87 -13.94
CA GLY A 112 -6.38 -3.21 -14.45
C GLY A 112 -7.12 -4.35 -13.76
N ASN A 113 -7.84 -4.09 -12.66
CA ASN A 113 -8.61 -5.13 -11.98
C ASN A 113 -9.68 -5.69 -12.91
N ARG A 114 -9.72 -7.02 -13.06
CA ARG A 114 -10.68 -7.67 -13.97
C ARG A 114 -12.10 -7.53 -13.42
N PRO A 115 -13.11 -7.30 -14.28
CA PRO A 115 -14.50 -7.28 -13.86
C PRO A 115 -14.93 -8.67 -13.35
N ASN A 116 -15.87 -8.70 -12.41
CA ASN A 116 -16.43 -9.94 -11.82
C ASN A 116 -15.35 -10.91 -11.29
N SER A 117 -14.30 -10.37 -10.69
CA SER A 117 -13.19 -11.13 -10.10
C SER A 117 -12.91 -10.66 -8.67
N ASN A 118 -11.97 -11.33 -8.00
CA ASN A 118 -11.52 -10.96 -6.68
C ASN A 118 -10.39 -9.92 -6.70
N ASP A 119 -10.09 -9.34 -7.87
CA ASP A 119 -8.95 -8.44 -8.04
C ASP A 119 -9.08 -7.19 -7.15
N GLY A 120 -10.30 -6.70 -6.89
CA GLY A 120 -10.52 -5.51 -6.06
C GLY A 120 -10.14 -5.68 -4.60
N SER A 121 -10.31 -6.87 -4.03
CA SER A 121 -9.87 -7.22 -2.67
C SER A 121 -8.49 -7.89 -2.63
N THR A 122 -7.99 -8.40 -3.76
CA THR A 122 -6.66 -9.00 -3.87
C THR A 122 -5.58 -7.93 -4.00
N TYR A 123 -5.79 -6.92 -4.84
CA TYR A 123 -4.82 -5.86 -5.15
C TYR A 123 -5.14 -4.54 -4.43
N ILE A 124 -5.41 -4.66 -3.14
CA ILE A 124 -5.56 -3.54 -2.20
C ILE A 124 -4.21 -2.82 -2.00
N GLY A 125 -4.22 -1.60 -1.49
CA GLY A 125 -3.03 -0.81 -1.13
C GLY A 125 -2.06 -1.59 -0.24
N ARG A 126 -0.80 -1.72 -0.69
CA ARG A 126 0.30 -2.32 0.09
C ARG A 126 1.62 -1.57 -0.06
N GLY A 127 2.48 -1.68 0.95
CA GLY A 127 3.84 -1.15 0.95
C GLY A 127 3.90 0.37 1.21
N GLY A 128 5.13 0.93 1.18
CA GLY A 128 5.35 2.35 1.43
C GLY A 128 4.54 3.28 0.51
N PRO A 129 4.56 3.08 -0.82
CA PRO A 129 3.78 3.89 -1.76
C PRO A 129 2.30 3.50 -1.90
N GLN A 130 1.80 2.54 -1.12
CA GLN A 130 0.43 2.00 -1.23
C GLN A 130 0.05 1.55 -2.66
N ILE A 131 0.82 0.60 -3.20
CA ILE A 131 0.60 0.00 -4.53
C ILE A 131 -0.81 -0.59 -4.58
N THR A 132 -1.61 -0.17 -5.55
CA THR A 132 -3.04 -0.52 -5.65
C THR A 132 -3.41 -0.90 -7.08
N GLY A 133 -4.30 -1.89 -7.22
CA GLY A 133 -4.81 -2.37 -8.51
C GLY A 133 -3.84 -3.28 -9.26
N ARG A 134 -4.37 -4.22 -10.03
CA ARG A 134 -3.58 -5.21 -10.79
C ARG A 134 -2.49 -4.55 -11.64
N ASP A 135 -2.78 -3.42 -12.29
CA ASP A 135 -1.79 -2.68 -13.09
C ASP A 135 -0.60 -2.21 -12.23
N GLY A 136 -0.88 -1.69 -11.03
CA GLY A 136 0.16 -1.25 -10.10
C GLY A 136 1.06 -2.40 -9.67
N TYR A 137 0.46 -3.54 -9.29
CA TYR A 137 1.19 -4.74 -8.90
C TYR A 137 2.04 -5.30 -10.05
N GLU A 138 1.52 -5.33 -11.27
CA GLU A 138 2.27 -5.79 -12.44
C GLU A 138 3.46 -4.87 -12.74
N GLN A 139 3.25 -3.55 -12.75
CA GLN A 139 4.30 -2.59 -13.11
C GLN A 139 5.40 -2.53 -12.05
N VAL A 140 5.05 -2.52 -10.77
CA VAL A 140 6.05 -2.52 -9.69
C VAL A 140 6.76 -3.88 -9.62
N GLY A 141 6.01 -4.99 -9.70
CA GLY A 141 6.61 -6.33 -9.69
C GLY A 141 7.64 -6.51 -10.79
N LYS A 142 7.34 -6.04 -12.01
CA LYS A 142 8.28 -6.06 -13.13
C LYS A 142 9.57 -5.26 -12.85
N ARG A 143 9.46 -4.08 -12.22
CA ARG A 143 10.61 -3.22 -11.91
C ARG A 143 11.48 -3.79 -10.79
N CYS A 144 10.87 -4.44 -9.81
CA CYS A 144 11.57 -5.05 -8.68
C CYS A 144 12.00 -6.50 -8.91
N GLY A 145 11.59 -7.11 -10.03
CA GLY A 145 11.85 -8.54 -10.29
C GLY A 145 11.04 -9.48 -9.37
N LEU A 146 9.86 -9.05 -8.93
CA LEU A 146 8.98 -9.77 -8.00
C LEU A 146 7.67 -10.17 -8.68
N ASP A 147 7.17 -11.37 -8.40
CA ASP A 147 5.84 -11.80 -8.83
C ASP A 147 4.75 -11.25 -7.90
N LEU A 148 4.53 -9.94 -7.93
CA LEU A 148 3.50 -9.29 -7.12
C LEU A 148 2.07 -9.62 -7.60
N VAL A 149 1.90 -10.06 -8.85
CA VAL A 149 0.58 -10.45 -9.37
C VAL A 149 0.14 -11.80 -8.79
N GLY A 150 1.06 -12.78 -8.72
CA GLY A 150 0.83 -14.08 -8.12
C GLY A 150 0.98 -14.09 -6.60
N GLN A 151 1.82 -13.22 -6.03
CA GLN A 151 2.10 -13.11 -4.60
C GLN A 151 2.05 -11.64 -4.13
N PRO A 152 0.86 -11.03 -4.05
CA PRO A 152 0.70 -9.61 -3.73
C PRO A 152 1.21 -9.23 -2.33
N ASP A 153 1.22 -10.18 -1.39
CA ASP A 153 1.67 -9.90 -0.01
C ASP A 153 3.19 -9.65 0.07
N LEU A 154 3.97 -10.00 -0.95
CA LEU A 154 5.39 -9.61 -1.04
C LEU A 154 5.59 -8.10 -0.96
N ALA A 155 4.60 -7.29 -1.36
CA ALA A 155 4.63 -5.83 -1.25
C ALA A 155 4.56 -5.31 0.20
N THR A 156 4.33 -6.18 1.18
CA THR A 156 4.31 -5.83 2.62
C THR A 156 5.61 -6.19 3.34
N GLU A 157 6.45 -6.99 2.70
CA GLU A 157 7.68 -7.51 3.30
C GLU A 157 8.72 -6.39 3.34
N HIS A 158 9.24 -6.09 4.52
CA HIS A 158 10.13 -4.93 4.74
C HIS A 158 11.43 -4.97 3.92
N LYS A 159 11.80 -6.13 3.40
CA LYS A 159 12.97 -6.33 2.56
C LYS A 159 12.77 -5.81 1.12
N TYR A 160 11.54 -5.73 0.64
CA TYR A 160 11.19 -5.42 -0.75
C TYR A 160 10.53 -4.06 -0.88
#